data_AF-A0ABD0MEX0-F1
#
_entry.id   AF-A0ABD0MEX0-F1
#
_cell.length_a   1.000
_cell.length_b   1.000
_cell.length_c   1.000
_cell.angle_alpha   90.00
_cell.angle_beta   90.00
_cell.angle_gamma   90.00
#
_symmetry.space_group_name_H-M   'P 1'
#
loop_
_entity.id
_entity.type
_entity.pdbx_description
1 polymer ?
#
loop_
_entity_poly.entity_id
_entity_poly.type
_entity_poly.pdbx_seq_one_letter_code
_entity_poly.pdbx_strand_id
1 'polypeptide(L)'
;THRDVRLQWCFPFCKRSWSVGCPLQLSVYVTAIAAYHDAVDGVSIGKHQLVVRFLRGARRVNPPRLHLVPSWDLSVALRGLRGPPFEPLVSVELKFLSLKTSLLTALASIKRVGDLQAFSVNEACLEFGPDYVPKVPTTPFRDQVVNLQALPPEEADPASALLCPVRALRIYVDHTRSFRRSEQLFVCFGGQQKGNAVSKQRLAHWVVDAISLAYESQGEPCPLGV
;
A
#
# COMPACT_ATOMS: atom_id res chain seq x y z
N THR A 1 -9.59 -47.47 26.58
CA THR A 1 -8.27 -46.81 26.73
C THR A 1 -7.61 -46.53 25.38
N HIS A 2 -8.23 -45.71 24.50
CA HIS A 2 -7.62 -45.39 23.18
C HIS A 2 -8.15 -44.10 22.50
N ARG A 3 -8.65 -43.10 23.26
CA ARG A 3 -9.30 -41.89 22.69
C ARG A 3 -8.50 -40.58 22.77
N ASP A 4 -7.27 -40.56 23.30
CA ASP A 4 -6.59 -39.29 23.64
C ASP A 4 -5.38 -38.89 22.77
N VAL A 5 -5.01 -39.64 21.72
CA VAL A 5 -3.72 -39.41 21.05
C VAL A 5 -3.77 -38.41 19.86
N ARG A 6 -4.96 -38.08 19.33
CA ARG A 6 -5.06 -37.25 18.10
C ARG A 6 -5.07 -35.73 18.32
N LEU A 7 -5.40 -35.25 19.53
CA LEU A 7 -5.34 -33.80 19.85
C LEU A 7 -3.96 -33.35 20.37
N GLN A 8 -3.10 -34.30 20.75
CA GLN A 8 -1.82 -34.04 21.40
C GLN A 8 -0.75 -33.50 20.43
N TRP A 9 -0.98 -33.58 19.12
CA TRP A 9 -0.08 -33.05 18.08
C TRP A 9 -0.41 -31.62 17.64
N CYS A 10 -1.65 -31.14 17.83
CA CYS A 10 -2.04 -29.78 17.45
C CYS A 10 -1.47 -28.72 18.39
N PHE A 11 -1.41 -29.01 19.69
CA PHE A 11 -0.93 -28.06 20.70
C PHE A 11 0.58 -27.76 20.63
N PRO A 12 1.48 -28.76 20.46
CA PRO A 12 2.93 -28.52 20.38
C PRO A 12 3.35 -27.74 19.12
N PHE A 13 2.69 -27.98 17.97
CA PHE A 13 2.95 -27.24 16.73
C PHE A 13 2.60 -25.76 16.88
N CYS A 14 1.48 -25.48 17.55
CA CYS A 14 1.02 -24.12 17.85
C CYS A 14 1.91 -23.42 18.91
N LYS A 15 2.42 -24.17 19.89
CA LYS A 15 3.35 -23.68 20.93
C LYS A 15 4.75 -23.36 20.41
N ARG A 16 5.21 -24.02 19.34
CA ARG A 16 6.54 -23.77 18.74
C ARG A 16 6.55 -22.56 17.79
N SER A 17 5.39 -22.18 17.27
CA SER A 17 5.19 -20.95 16.46
C SER A 17 4.93 -19.69 17.29
N TRP A 18 4.85 -19.82 18.62
CA TRP A 18 4.47 -18.76 19.56
C TRP A 18 5.54 -17.67 19.75
N SER A 19 6.81 -17.95 19.41
CA SER A 19 7.88 -16.94 19.52
C SER A 19 7.88 -15.91 18.38
N VAL A 20 7.05 -16.07 17.34
CA VAL A 20 7.15 -15.24 16.11
C VAL A 20 5.79 -14.89 15.46
N GLY A 21 4.68 -15.55 15.83
CA GLY A 21 3.41 -15.45 15.09
C GLY A 21 2.45 -14.34 15.55
N CYS A 22 1.93 -13.55 14.61
CA CYS A 22 0.83 -12.61 14.85
C CYS A 22 -0.51 -13.36 15.07
N PRO A 23 -1.42 -12.87 15.93
CA PRO A 23 -2.74 -13.50 16.17
C PRO A 23 -3.61 -13.70 14.91
N LEU A 24 -3.34 -12.90 13.88
CA LEU A 24 -3.95 -13.02 12.55
C LEU A 24 -3.51 -14.31 11.83
N GLN A 25 -2.25 -14.71 11.93
CA GLN A 25 -1.73 -15.94 11.32
C GLN A 25 -2.35 -17.19 11.97
N LEU A 26 -2.53 -17.18 13.30
CA LEU A 26 -3.23 -18.24 14.03
C LEU A 26 -4.65 -18.48 13.52
N SER A 27 -5.37 -17.40 13.19
CA SER A 27 -6.73 -17.49 12.64
C SER A 27 -6.71 -18.12 11.23
N VAL A 28 -5.69 -17.81 10.42
CA VAL A 28 -5.49 -18.40 9.08
C VAL A 28 -5.20 -19.90 9.18
N TYR A 29 -4.28 -20.32 10.05
CA TYR A 29 -3.98 -21.75 10.24
C TYR A 29 -5.20 -22.55 10.71
N VAL A 30 -5.98 -22.01 11.65
CA VAL A 30 -7.22 -22.64 12.11
C VAL A 30 -8.23 -22.80 10.97
N THR A 31 -8.33 -21.81 10.09
CA THR A 31 -9.23 -21.86 8.93
C THR A 31 -8.78 -22.92 7.92
N ALA A 32 -7.47 -23.02 7.65
CA ALA A 32 -6.91 -24.05 6.79
C ALA A 32 -7.14 -25.45 7.36
N ILE A 33 -6.87 -25.66 8.65
CA ILE A 33 -7.13 -26.93 9.33
C ILE A 33 -8.62 -27.27 9.26
N ALA A 34 -9.51 -26.31 9.53
CA ALA A 34 -10.94 -26.53 9.45
C ALA A 34 -11.46 -26.89 8.03
N ALA A 35 -10.73 -26.51 6.97
CA ALA A 35 -11.10 -26.83 5.59
C ALA A 35 -10.76 -28.27 5.18
N TYR A 36 -9.79 -28.90 5.84
CA TYR A 36 -9.30 -30.25 5.51
C TYR A 36 -9.65 -31.30 6.57
N HIS A 37 -10.48 -30.95 7.55
CA HIS A 37 -10.87 -31.85 8.63
C HIS A 37 -12.38 -31.90 8.80
N ASP A 38 -12.87 -33.11 9.08
CA ASP A 38 -14.26 -33.34 9.46
C ASP A 38 -14.61 -32.59 10.75
N ALA A 39 -15.91 -32.33 10.91
CA ALA A 39 -16.44 -31.70 12.11
C ALA A 39 -16.09 -32.54 13.36
N VAL A 40 -15.61 -31.87 14.39
CA VAL A 40 -15.35 -32.46 15.70
C VAL A 40 -16.53 -32.09 16.60
N ASP A 41 -17.14 -33.09 17.24
CA ASP A 41 -18.36 -32.91 18.04
C ASP A 41 -19.52 -32.25 17.26
N GLY A 42 -19.62 -32.55 15.96
CA GLY A 42 -20.64 -31.99 15.07
C GLY A 42 -20.41 -30.52 14.70
N VAL A 43 -19.29 -29.92 15.10
CA VAL A 43 -18.93 -28.53 14.84
C VAL A 43 -17.61 -28.44 14.08
N SER A 44 -17.52 -27.52 13.11
CA SER A 44 -16.24 -27.25 12.43
C SER A 44 -15.17 -26.85 13.45
N ILE A 45 -13.95 -27.35 13.27
CA ILE A 45 -12.81 -27.11 14.17
C ILE A 45 -12.61 -25.61 14.46
N GLY A 46 -12.77 -24.74 13.45
CA GLY A 46 -12.62 -23.29 13.63
C GLY A 46 -13.68 -22.64 14.52
N LYS A 47 -14.83 -23.29 14.71
CA LYS A 47 -15.94 -22.85 15.57
C LYS A 47 -15.97 -23.56 16.92
N HIS A 48 -15.11 -24.56 17.12
CA HIS A 48 -15.06 -25.32 18.37
C HIS A 48 -14.68 -24.41 19.55
N GLN A 49 -15.38 -24.54 20.69
CA GLN A 49 -15.25 -23.60 21.82
C GLN A 49 -13.80 -23.48 22.34
N LEU A 50 -13.05 -24.59 22.37
CA LEU A 50 -11.66 -24.58 22.82
C LEU A 50 -10.77 -23.75 21.88
N VAL A 51 -10.97 -23.86 20.56
CA VAL A 51 -10.22 -23.11 19.56
C VAL A 51 -10.56 -21.62 19.64
N VAL A 52 -11.84 -21.28 19.78
CA VAL A 52 -12.27 -19.89 19.95
C VAL A 52 -11.71 -19.27 21.24
N ARG A 53 -11.77 -20.00 22.37
CA ARG A 53 -11.19 -19.54 23.65
C ARG A 53 -9.68 -19.38 23.56
N PHE A 54 -9.00 -20.33 22.91
CA PHE A 54 -7.56 -20.25 22.66
C PHE A 54 -7.20 -19.03 21.81
N LEU A 55 -7.88 -18.80 20.68
CA LEU A 55 -7.64 -17.63 19.83
C LEU A 55 -7.93 -16.31 20.56
N ARG A 56 -8.98 -16.26 21.40
CA ARG A 56 -9.24 -15.09 22.26
C ARG A 56 -8.13 -14.87 23.28
N GLY A 57 -7.65 -15.94 23.93
CA GLY A 57 -6.51 -15.87 24.85
C GLY A 57 -5.24 -15.38 24.15
N ALA A 58 -4.94 -15.93 22.97
CA ALA A 58 -3.79 -15.52 22.16
C ALA A 58 -3.86 -14.04 21.78
N ARG A 59 -5.03 -13.52 21.37
CA ARG A 59 -5.23 -12.08 21.09
C ARG A 59 -5.12 -11.19 22.33
N ARG A 60 -5.39 -11.70 23.53
CA ARG A 60 -5.20 -10.95 24.79
C ARG A 60 -3.73 -10.89 25.20
N VAL A 61 -3.02 -12.01 25.06
CA VAL A 61 -1.59 -12.09 25.39
C VAL A 61 -0.76 -11.29 24.40
N ASN A 62 -1.12 -11.33 23.12
CA ASN A 62 -0.46 -10.56 22.06
C ASN A 62 -1.54 -9.76 21.29
N PRO A 63 -1.94 -8.58 21.77
CA PRO A 63 -2.87 -7.74 21.01
C PRO A 63 -2.26 -7.42 19.64
N PRO A 64 -3.04 -7.45 18.55
CA PRO A 64 -2.55 -6.99 17.25
C PRO A 64 -2.01 -5.56 17.41
N ARG A 65 -0.70 -5.39 17.23
CA ARG A 65 -0.09 -4.07 17.21
C ARG A 65 -0.51 -3.40 15.90
N LEU A 66 -1.56 -2.59 15.98
CA LEU A 66 -1.89 -1.68 14.89
C LEU A 66 -0.86 -0.55 14.97
N HIS A 67 0.03 -0.47 13.98
CA HIS A 67 0.77 0.76 13.74
C HIS A 67 -0.23 1.79 13.23
N LEU A 68 -0.85 2.52 14.16
CA LEU A 68 -1.87 3.55 13.87
C LEU A 68 -1.24 4.81 13.28
N VAL A 69 0.06 5.01 13.52
CA VAL A 69 0.84 6.11 12.98
C VAL A 69 1.99 5.50 12.18
N PRO A 70 2.18 5.89 10.92
CA PRO A 70 3.38 5.53 10.20
C PRO A 70 4.62 5.97 10.99
N SER A 71 5.70 5.19 10.93
CA SER A 71 6.97 5.58 11.56
C SER A 71 7.67 6.76 10.87
N TRP A 72 7.13 7.23 9.74
CA TRP A 72 7.67 8.32 8.93
C TRP A 72 6.89 9.63 9.13
N ASP A 73 7.61 10.74 9.04
CA ASP A 73 7.18 12.13 9.12
C ASP A 73 6.93 12.67 7.71
N LEU A 74 5.70 13.11 7.48
CA LEU A 74 5.27 13.68 6.20
C LEU A 74 6.08 14.90 5.79
N SER A 75 6.44 15.76 6.74
CA SER A 75 7.16 16.99 6.46
C SER A 75 8.56 16.71 5.92
N VAL A 76 9.25 15.69 6.45
CA VAL A 76 10.58 15.27 6.01
C VAL A 76 10.50 14.69 4.60
N ALA A 77 9.55 13.79 4.35
CA ALA A 77 9.35 13.19 3.03
C ALA A 77 9.04 14.27 1.97
N LEU A 78 8.13 15.20 2.25
CA LEU A 78 7.80 16.28 1.33
C LEU A 78 8.99 17.22 1.09
N ARG A 79 9.82 17.48 2.11
CA ARG A 79 11.05 18.28 1.93
C ARG A 79 12.04 17.58 1.00
N GLY A 80 12.24 16.27 1.17
CA GLY A 80 13.10 15.46 0.30
C GLY A 80 12.64 15.41 -1.15
N LEU A 81 11.33 15.36 -1.40
CA LEU A 81 10.75 15.37 -2.76
C LEU A 81 10.95 16.70 -3.53
N ARG A 82 11.30 17.79 -2.84
CA ARG A 82 11.56 19.11 -3.47
C ARG A 82 12.95 19.21 -4.09
N GLY A 83 13.85 18.29 -3.80
CA GLY A 83 15.24 18.34 -4.25
C GLY A 83 15.71 17.07 -4.99
N PRO A 84 17.02 16.94 -5.23
CA PRO A 84 17.62 15.72 -5.77
C PRO A 84 17.32 14.52 -4.86
N PRO A 85 17.09 13.30 -5.41
CA PRO A 85 17.16 12.93 -6.82
C PRO A 85 15.85 13.16 -7.61
N PHE A 86 14.85 13.83 -7.03
CA PHE A 86 13.49 13.91 -7.59
C PHE A 86 13.23 15.11 -8.48
N GLU A 87 14.06 16.15 -8.42
CA GLU A 87 14.00 17.33 -9.29
C GLU A 87 15.35 17.53 -10.01
N PRO A 88 15.33 18.06 -11.25
CA PRO A 88 14.17 18.56 -11.99
C PRO A 88 13.38 17.46 -12.73
N LEU A 89 12.03 17.48 -12.65
CA LEU A 89 11.16 16.43 -13.23
C LEU A 89 11.34 16.17 -14.73
N VAL A 90 11.79 17.15 -15.51
CA VAL A 90 11.90 17.02 -16.97
C VAL A 90 13.06 16.10 -17.37
N SER A 91 14.19 16.19 -16.66
CA SER A 91 15.41 15.44 -16.99
C SER A 91 15.72 14.31 -16.02
N VAL A 92 14.90 14.14 -14.97
CA VAL A 92 15.10 13.09 -13.98
C VAL A 92 14.90 11.70 -14.59
N GLU A 93 15.63 10.70 -14.09
CA GLU A 93 15.41 9.31 -14.47
C GLU A 93 13.95 8.91 -14.20
N LEU A 94 13.37 8.17 -15.14
CA LEU A 94 11.99 7.69 -15.04
C LEU A 94 11.71 6.92 -13.75
N LYS A 95 12.73 6.27 -13.16
CA LYS A 95 12.65 5.68 -11.82
C LYS A 95 12.20 6.71 -10.78
N PHE A 96 12.96 7.78 -10.57
CA PHE A 96 12.65 8.79 -9.55
C PHE A 96 11.37 9.56 -9.87
N LEU A 97 11.09 9.82 -11.16
CA LEU A 97 9.80 10.37 -11.59
C LEU A 97 8.64 9.48 -11.13
N SER A 98 8.73 8.16 -11.38
CA SER A 98 7.70 7.18 -10.98
C SER A 98 7.52 7.10 -9.46
N LEU A 99 8.62 7.12 -8.71
CA LEU A 99 8.59 7.10 -7.24
C LEU A 99 7.88 8.35 -6.70
N LYS A 100 8.31 9.55 -7.13
CA LYS A 100 7.71 10.83 -6.71
C LYS A 100 6.23 10.91 -7.09
N THR A 101 5.87 10.55 -8.31
CA THR A 101 4.48 10.62 -8.79
C THR A 101 3.59 9.64 -8.02
N SER A 102 4.07 8.42 -7.74
CA SER A 102 3.32 7.44 -6.97
C SER A 102 3.03 7.91 -5.54
N LEU A 103 4.03 8.50 -4.86
CA LEU A 103 3.87 9.00 -3.50
C LEU A 103 2.95 10.23 -3.46
N LEU A 104 3.16 11.22 -4.34
CA LEU A 104 2.30 12.40 -4.40
C LEU A 104 0.85 12.05 -4.75
N THR A 105 0.64 11.10 -5.66
CA THR A 105 -0.72 10.64 -6.02
C THR A 105 -1.38 9.89 -4.86
N ALA A 106 -0.62 9.07 -4.12
CA ALA A 106 -1.10 8.41 -2.91
C ALA A 106 -1.55 9.42 -1.86
N LEU A 107 -0.74 10.47 -1.63
CA LEU A 107 -1.03 11.52 -0.65
C LEU A 107 -2.22 12.38 -1.07
N ALA A 108 -2.29 12.79 -2.33
CA ALA A 108 -3.34 13.66 -2.84
C ALA A 108 -4.71 12.97 -2.91
N SER A 109 -4.73 11.67 -3.24
CA SER A 109 -5.98 10.92 -3.38
C SER A 109 -6.49 10.30 -2.07
N ILE A 110 -5.62 10.17 -1.06
CA ILE A 110 -5.91 9.47 0.21
C ILE A 110 -6.45 8.04 -0.06
N LYS A 111 -5.95 7.40 -1.13
CA LYS A 111 -6.36 6.05 -1.55
C LYS A 111 -5.31 5.01 -1.18
N ARG A 112 -5.77 3.76 -0.99
CA ARG A 112 -4.85 2.63 -0.76
C ARG A 112 -4.10 2.30 -2.04
N VAL A 113 -2.92 1.70 -1.94
CA VAL A 113 -2.13 1.25 -3.11
C VAL A 113 -2.94 0.35 -4.05
N GLY A 114 -3.84 -0.47 -3.50
CA GLY A 114 -4.73 -1.32 -4.29
C GLY A 114 -5.69 -0.54 -5.19
N ASP A 115 -6.12 0.65 -4.76
CA ASP A 115 -6.99 1.54 -5.52
C ASP A 115 -6.18 2.38 -6.51
N LEU A 116 -4.98 2.85 -6.12
CA LEU A 116 -4.05 3.58 -7.00
C LEU A 116 -3.69 2.76 -8.25
N GLN A 117 -3.51 1.45 -8.08
CA GLN A 117 -3.21 0.54 -9.20
C GLN A 117 -4.39 0.41 -10.18
N ALA A 118 -5.61 0.70 -9.74
CA ALA A 118 -6.79 0.68 -10.60
C ALA A 118 -6.99 2.00 -11.37
N PHE A 119 -6.19 3.05 -11.10
CA PHE A 119 -6.30 4.31 -11.83
C PHE A 119 -5.96 4.09 -13.31
N SER A 120 -6.65 4.80 -14.19
CA SER A 120 -6.48 4.75 -15.63
C SER A 120 -5.91 6.06 -16.15
N VAL A 121 -5.19 6.04 -17.27
CA VAL A 121 -4.73 7.24 -17.98
C VAL A 121 -5.81 7.87 -18.85
N ASN A 122 -6.90 7.16 -19.11
CA ASN A 122 -7.99 7.65 -19.94
C ASN A 122 -8.54 8.98 -19.39
N GLU A 123 -8.74 9.95 -20.28
CA GLU A 123 -9.25 11.30 -19.97
C GLU A 123 -10.62 11.22 -19.27
N ALA A 124 -11.44 10.21 -19.57
CA ALA A 124 -12.70 9.97 -18.90
C ALA A 124 -12.57 9.56 -17.41
N CYS A 125 -11.36 9.19 -16.96
CA CYS A 125 -11.06 8.73 -15.61
C CYS A 125 -10.14 9.68 -14.82
N LEU A 126 -9.53 10.65 -15.50
CA LEU A 126 -8.61 11.64 -14.94
C LEU A 126 -9.09 13.05 -15.26
N GLU A 127 -9.77 13.67 -14.31
CA GLU A 127 -10.13 15.09 -14.38
C GLU A 127 -9.24 15.89 -13.43
N PHE A 128 -8.63 16.95 -13.95
CA PHE A 128 -7.87 17.91 -13.16
C PHE A 128 -8.75 19.15 -12.92
N GLY A 129 -9.42 19.22 -11.76
CA GLY A 129 -10.36 20.30 -11.44
C GLY A 129 -9.81 21.34 -10.43
N PRO A 130 -10.40 22.55 -10.39
CA PRO A 130 -10.03 23.61 -9.43
C PRO A 130 -10.65 23.43 -8.03
N ASP A 131 -11.78 22.71 -7.87
CA ASP A 131 -12.52 22.63 -6.60
C ASP A 131 -12.51 21.21 -5.99
N TYR A 132 -12.20 21.09 -4.69
CA TYR A 132 -12.20 19.81 -3.95
C TYR A 132 -13.29 19.75 -2.91
N VAL A 133 -14.07 18.68 -2.99
CA VAL A 133 -14.88 18.18 -1.87
C VAL A 133 -14.49 16.72 -1.66
N PRO A 134 -13.94 16.34 -0.49
CA PRO A 134 -13.62 14.95 -0.19
C PRO A 134 -14.92 14.13 -0.13
N LYS A 135 -15.23 13.37 -1.19
CA LYS A 135 -16.31 12.38 -1.13
C LYS A 135 -15.81 11.16 -0.37
N VAL A 136 -16.24 11.05 0.89
CA VAL A 136 -16.14 9.83 1.71
C VAL A 136 -16.70 8.65 0.90
N PRO A 137 -15.95 7.55 0.70
CA PRO A 137 -16.41 6.46 -0.16
C PRO A 137 -17.57 5.73 0.53
N THR A 138 -18.77 5.93 0.00
CA THR A 138 -19.91 5.06 0.28
C THR A 138 -20.17 4.29 -1.02
N THR A 139 -20.04 2.96 -0.99
CA THR A 139 -20.42 1.96 -2.02
C THR A 139 -19.38 1.53 -3.08
N PRO A 140 -19.48 0.29 -3.61
CA PRO A 140 -18.36 -0.43 -4.22
C PRO A 140 -18.31 -0.30 -5.75
N PHE A 141 -17.10 -0.03 -6.24
CA PHE A 141 -16.48 -0.76 -7.35
C PHE A 141 -17.13 -0.65 -8.75
N ARG A 142 -17.09 0.53 -9.37
CA ARG A 142 -16.66 0.75 -10.78
C ARG A 142 -16.68 2.24 -11.10
N ASP A 143 -15.69 2.67 -11.89
CA ASP A 143 -15.57 3.98 -12.54
C ASP A 143 -15.70 5.20 -11.63
N GLN A 144 -14.77 5.34 -10.68
CA GLN A 144 -14.59 6.60 -9.97
C GLN A 144 -13.58 7.48 -10.72
N VAL A 145 -14.06 8.62 -11.21
CA VAL A 145 -13.19 9.71 -11.70
C VAL A 145 -12.36 10.22 -10.52
N VAL A 146 -11.04 10.21 -10.66
CA VAL A 146 -10.14 10.74 -9.64
C VAL A 146 -9.93 12.22 -9.96
N ASN A 147 -10.51 13.10 -9.13
CA ASN A 147 -10.25 14.52 -9.23
C ASN A 147 -8.99 14.87 -8.41
N LEU A 148 -7.91 15.20 -9.10
CA LEU A 148 -6.67 15.66 -8.48
C LEU A 148 -6.54 17.16 -8.68
N GLN A 149 -6.51 17.89 -7.58
CA GLN A 149 -6.29 19.33 -7.62
C GLN A 149 -4.83 19.65 -7.92
N ALA A 150 -4.64 20.58 -8.85
CA ALA A 150 -3.36 21.24 -8.99
C ALA A 150 -3.18 22.22 -7.84
N LEU A 151 -2.00 22.25 -7.23
CA LEU A 151 -1.65 23.36 -6.33
C LEU A 151 -1.64 24.65 -7.16
N PRO A 152 -2.43 25.68 -6.80
CA PRO A 152 -2.56 26.90 -7.59
C PRO A 152 -1.20 27.60 -7.70
N PRO A 153 -0.75 27.97 -8.91
CA PRO A 153 0.56 28.58 -9.12
C PRO A 153 0.64 30.04 -8.63
N GLU A 154 -0.48 30.75 -8.45
CA GLU A 154 -0.49 32.18 -8.10
C GLU A 154 -0.42 32.48 -6.59
N GLU A 155 -0.76 31.53 -5.71
CA GLU A 155 -0.76 31.75 -4.25
C GLU A 155 0.22 30.84 -3.50
N ALA A 156 0.86 29.89 -4.18
CA ALA A 156 1.73 28.91 -3.57
C ALA A 156 3.21 29.28 -3.68
N ASP A 157 3.93 29.21 -2.55
CA ASP A 157 5.40 29.21 -2.49
C ASP A 157 5.99 28.37 -3.66
N PRO A 158 6.99 28.86 -4.42
CA PRO A 158 7.61 28.10 -5.52
C PRO A 158 8.03 26.69 -5.12
N ALA A 159 8.36 26.46 -3.84
CA ALA A 159 8.67 25.13 -3.33
C ALA A 159 7.45 24.19 -3.26
N SER A 160 6.24 24.73 -3.14
CA SER A 160 4.97 23.98 -3.17
C SER A 160 4.58 23.56 -4.59
N ALA A 161 4.94 24.34 -5.61
CA ALA A 161 4.77 23.92 -7.01
C ALA A 161 5.57 22.64 -7.32
N LEU A 162 6.69 22.41 -6.64
CA LEU A 162 7.49 21.19 -6.75
C LEU A 162 6.78 19.93 -6.21
N LEU A 163 5.77 20.11 -5.37
CA LEU A 163 4.98 19.03 -4.77
C LEU A 163 3.63 18.82 -5.44
N CYS A 164 3.33 19.55 -6.52
CA CYS A 164 2.05 19.45 -7.20
C CYS A 164 1.86 18.06 -7.85
N PRO A 165 0.85 17.27 -7.41
CA PRO A 165 0.60 15.93 -7.94
C PRO A 165 0.21 15.99 -9.43
N VAL A 166 -0.51 17.03 -9.84
CA VAL A 166 -0.92 17.24 -11.24
C VAL A 166 0.29 17.53 -12.14
N ARG A 167 1.23 18.38 -11.70
CA ARG A 167 2.48 18.64 -12.44
C ARG A 167 3.26 17.33 -12.63
N ALA A 168 3.41 16.57 -11.54
CA ALA A 168 4.13 15.30 -11.58
C ALA A 168 3.45 14.29 -12.52
N LEU A 169 2.13 14.15 -12.44
CA LEU A 169 1.37 13.21 -13.27
C LEU A 169 1.38 13.55 -14.75
N ARG A 170 1.22 14.83 -15.13
CA ARG A 170 1.32 15.25 -16.52
C ARG A 170 2.67 14.86 -17.14
N ILE A 171 3.75 15.22 -16.46
CA ILE A 171 5.11 14.88 -16.91
C ILE A 171 5.31 13.36 -16.97
N TYR A 172 4.80 12.61 -16.01
CA TYR A 172 4.89 11.14 -16.03
C TYR A 172 4.10 10.50 -17.18
N VAL A 173 2.88 10.95 -17.43
CA VAL A 173 2.08 10.48 -18.56
C VAL A 173 2.79 10.78 -19.87
N ASP A 174 3.35 11.98 -20.02
CA ASP A 174 4.12 12.37 -21.21
C ASP A 174 5.36 11.49 -21.42
N HIS A 175 6.18 11.29 -20.37
CA HIS A 175 7.38 10.45 -20.45
C HIS A 175 7.06 8.97 -20.71
N THR A 176 5.93 8.47 -20.23
CA THR A 176 5.54 7.07 -20.40
C THR A 176 4.78 6.79 -21.69
N ARG A 177 4.26 7.83 -22.36
CA ARG A 177 3.39 7.71 -23.53
C ARG A 177 3.97 6.84 -24.65
N SER A 178 5.27 6.98 -24.92
CA SER A 178 5.93 6.34 -26.07
C SER A 178 6.08 4.82 -25.96
N PHE A 179 6.07 4.26 -24.75
CA PHE A 179 6.30 2.83 -24.54
C PHE A 179 5.20 2.13 -23.73
N ARG A 180 4.13 2.86 -23.39
CA ARG A 180 2.98 2.35 -22.65
C ARG A 180 2.26 1.25 -23.43
N ARG A 181 1.90 0.17 -22.74
CA ARG A 181 1.14 -0.99 -23.26
C ARG A 181 -0.13 -1.27 -22.47
N SER A 182 -0.42 -0.44 -21.46
CA SER A 182 -1.55 -0.60 -20.56
C SER A 182 -2.20 0.75 -20.28
N GLU A 183 -3.52 0.73 -20.14
CA GLU A 183 -4.32 1.88 -19.74
C GLU A 183 -4.15 2.27 -18.26
N GLN A 184 -3.53 1.41 -17.44
CA GLN A 184 -3.32 1.70 -16.02
C GLN A 184 -2.34 2.85 -15.81
N LEU A 185 -2.63 3.77 -14.88
CA LEU A 185 -1.85 4.97 -14.62
C LEU A 185 -0.35 4.69 -14.54
N PHE A 186 0.06 3.79 -13.66
CA PHE A 186 1.47 3.43 -13.47
C PHE A 186 1.89 2.23 -14.31
N VAL A 187 2.96 2.41 -15.09
CA VAL A 187 3.58 1.38 -15.92
C VAL A 187 5.03 1.12 -15.53
N CYS A 188 5.46 -0.13 -15.70
CA CYS A 188 6.84 -0.53 -15.44
C CYS A 188 7.80 0.18 -16.40
N PHE A 189 8.94 0.65 -15.88
CA PHE A 189 9.90 1.44 -16.64
C PHE A 189 11.13 0.66 -17.12
N GLY A 190 11.33 -0.58 -16.66
CA GLY A 190 12.55 -1.37 -16.93
C GLY A 190 12.29 -2.83 -17.30
N GLY A 191 13.29 -3.44 -17.93
CA GLY A 191 13.30 -4.86 -18.31
C GLY A 191 12.23 -5.25 -19.33
N GLN A 192 11.92 -6.56 -19.38
CA GLN A 192 10.93 -7.14 -20.29
C GLN A 192 9.49 -6.66 -20.03
N GLN A 193 9.23 -6.14 -18.84
CA GLN A 193 7.91 -5.66 -18.42
C GLN A 193 7.69 -4.18 -18.77
N LYS A 194 8.66 -3.50 -19.41
CA LYS A 194 8.54 -2.09 -19.74
C LYS A 194 7.24 -1.81 -20.52
N GLY A 195 6.47 -0.84 -20.03
CA GLY A 195 5.17 -0.45 -20.59
C GLY A 195 3.97 -1.20 -20.04
N ASN A 196 4.16 -2.33 -19.38
CA ASN A 196 3.08 -3.09 -18.75
C ASN A 196 2.65 -2.44 -17.42
N ALA A 197 1.42 -2.73 -17.02
CA ALA A 197 0.85 -2.38 -15.72
C ALA A 197 1.78 -2.73 -14.53
N VAL A 198 1.90 -1.82 -13.57
CA VAL A 198 2.61 -2.07 -12.31
C VAL A 198 1.74 -2.94 -11.39
N SER A 199 2.32 -3.97 -10.77
CA SER A 199 1.62 -4.77 -9.78
C SER A 199 1.41 -4.00 -8.47
N LYS A 200 0.35 -4.34 -7.71
CA LYS A 200 0.08 -3.70 -6.40
C LYS A 200 1.27 -3.74 -5.46
N GLN A 201 1.99 -4.87 -5.42
CA GLN A 201 3.18 -5.03 -4.60
C GLN A 201 4.32 -4.12 -5.05
N ARG A 202 4.55 -4.02 -6.36
CA ARG A 202 5.61 -3.15 -6.91
C ARG A 202 5.29 -1.67 -6.67
N LEU A 203 4.03 -1.27 -6.80
CA LEU A 203 3.59 0.09 -6.50
C LEU A 203 3.74 0.42 -5.02
N ALA A 204 3.46 -0.54 -4.11
CA ALA A 204 3.72 -0.36 -2.69
C ALA A 204 5.20 -0.12 -2.42
N HIS A 205 6.08 -0.93 -3.02
CA HIS A 205 7.52 -0.72 -2.90
C HIS A 205 7.96 0.65 -3.45
N TRP A 206 7.33 1.16 -4.50
CA TRP A 206 7.64 2.52 -4.99
C TRP A 206 7.34 3.61 -3.98
N VAL A 207 6.21 3.51 -3.28
CA VAL A 207 5.87 4.47 -2.21
C VAL A 207 6.90 4.40 -1.08
N VAL A 208 7.28 3.19 -0.67
CA VAL A 208 8.29 2.96 0.36
C VAL A 208 9.67 3.49 -0.06
N ASP A 209 10.10 3.17 -1.28
CA ASP A 209 11.37 3.62 -1.86
C ASP A 209 11.39 5.15 -1.97
N ALA A 210 10.28 5.77 -2.34
CA ALA A 210 10.16 7.23 -2.42
C ALA A 210 10.36 7.89 -1.05
N ILE A 211 9.76 7.32 0.01
CA ILE A 211 9.93 7.82 1.38
C ILE A 211 11.38 7.62 1.84
N SER A 212 11.95 6.43 1.65
CA SER A 212 13.34 6.13 2.03
C SER A 212 14.34 7.08 1.36
N LEU A 213 14.22 7.28 0.03
CA LEU A 213 15.09 8.19 -0.71
C LEU A 213 14.89 9.66 -0.32
N ALA A 214 13.67 10.05 0.06
CA ALA A 214 13.41 11.40 0.54
C ALA A 214 14.05 11.64 1.92
N TYR A 215 14.11 10.61 2.78
CA TYR A 215 14.83 10.67 4.05
C TYR A 215 16.33 10.74 3.86
N GLU A 216 16.88 9.88 2.99
CA GLU A 216 18.30 9.88 2.63
C GLU A 216 18.73 11.24 2.08
N SER A 217 17.91 11.90 1.25
CA SER A 217 18.24 13.22 0.71
C SER A 217 18.21 14.34 1.75
N GLN A 218 17.56 14.13 2.89
CA GLN A 218 17.59 15.05 4.04
C GLN A 218 18.68 14.70 5.06
N GLY A 219 19.42 13.60 4.85
CA GLY A 219 20.39 13.11 5.83
C GLY A 219 19.77 12.52 7.09
N GLU A 220 18.49 12.16 7.04
CA GLU A 220 17.73 11.58 8.16
C GLU A 220 17.73 10.04 8.08
N PRO A 221 17.70 9.33 9.22
CA PRO A 221 17.67 7.86 9.21
C PRO A 221 16.35 7.34 8.64
N CYS A 222 16.42 6.32 7.79
CA CYS A 222 15.23 5.70 7.21
C CYS A 222 14.29 5.17 8.32
N PRO A 223 12.97 5.43 8.22
CA PRO A 223 12.03 4.98 9.23
C PRO A 223 11.95 3.45 9.27
N LEU A 224 11.83 2.87 10.47
CA LEU A 224 11.65 1.43 10.62
C LEU A 224 10.22 1.03 10.23
N GLY A 225 10.08 0.12 9.26
CA GLY A 225 8.80 -0.51 8.93
C GLY A 225 7.87 0.30 8.01
N VAL A 226 8.43 1.07 7.08
CA VAL A 226 7.69 1.75 5.99
C VAL A 226 7.08 0.73 5.02
#